data_AF-A0AAV4U921-F1
#
_entry.id   AF-A0AAV4U921-F1
#
_cell.length_a   1.000
_cell.length_b   1.000
_cell.length_c   1.000
_cell.angle_alpha   90.00
_cell.angle_beta   90.00
_cell.angle_gamma   90.00
#
_symmetry.space_group_name_H-M   'P 1'
#
loop_
_entity.id
_entity.type
_entity.pdbx_description
1 polymer ?
#
loop_
_entity_poly.entity_id
_entity_poly.type
_entity_poly.pdbx_seq_one_letter_code
_entity_poly.pdbx_strand_id
1 'polypeptide(L)' 'PKCSANKHFGSGGDCPESCYSVKHPEPRLCGKRARIGCVCDKGFVLLKDKDYSSDCVKPEDCP' A
#
# COMPACT_ATOMS: atom_id res chain seq x y z
N PRO A 1 -1.63 15.04 10.72
CA PRO A 1 -2.00 13.61 10.61
C PRO A 1 -0.85 12.69 11.05
N LYS A 2 -1.10 11.82 12.04
CA LYS A 2 -0.12 10.85 12.52
C LYS A 2 -0.37 9.52 11.79
N CYS A 3 0.54 9.14 10.88
CA CYS A 3 0.50 7.84 10.21
C CYS A 3 1.17 6.78 11.09
N SER A 4 0.76 5.51 10.94
CA SER A 4 1.42 4.37 11.59
C SER A 4 2.86 4.21 11.11
N ALA A 5 3.62 3.32 11.74
CA ALA A 5 4.99 2.99 11.32
C ALA A 5 5.02 2.56 9.84
N ASN A 6 6.11 2.91 9.14
CA ASN A 6 6.34 2.64 7.72
C ASN A 6 5.31 3.28 6.76
N LYS A 7 4.68 4.37 7.21
CA LYS A 7 3.79 5.21 6.41
C LYS A 7 4.17 6.68 6.56
N HIS A 8 4.11 7.42 5.48
CA HIS A 8 4.13 8.87 5.50
C HIS A 8 2.81 9.44 4.99
N PHE A 9 2.48 10.66 5.43
CA PHE A 9 1.34 11.37 4.87
C PHE A 9 1.73 11.94 3.51
N GLY A 10 1.01 11.53 2.47
CA GLY A 10 1.36 11.86 1.10
C GLY A 10 0.22 11.57 0.13
N SER A 11 0.58 11.50 -1.16
CA SER A 11 -0.34 11.19 -2.25
C SER A 11 0.02 9.81 -2.81
N GLY A 12 -0.84 8.83 -2.58
CA GLY A 12 -0.70 7.47 -3.10
C GLY A 12 -1.58 7.23 -4.33
N GLY A 13 -1.19 6.30 -5.20
CA GLY A 13 -2.06 5.82 -6.27
C GLY A 13 -3.29 5.07 -5.72
N ASP A 14 -4.35 4.94 -6.54
CA ASP A 14 -5.60 4.24 -6.15
C ASP A 14 -5.40 2.72 -5.93
N CYS A 15 -4.28 2.17 -6.41
CA CYS A 15 -3.80 0.84 -6.09
C CYS A 15 -2.42 0.91 -5.40
N PRO A 16 -2.35 1.01 -4.09
CA PRO A 16 -1.14 0.65 -3.37
C PRO A 16 -0.84 -0.84 -3.60
N GLU A 17 0.45 -1.16 -3.64
CA GLU A 17 0.90 -2.54 -3.58
C GLU A 17 0.54 -3.15 -2.23
N SER A 18 0.12 -4.41 -2.23
CA SER A 18 -0.24 -5.17 -1.04
C SER A 18 0.41 -6.54 -1.09
N CYS A 19 0.44 -7.25 0.03
CA CYS A 19 0.87 -8.65 0.06
C CYS A 19 0.10 -9.53 -0.94
N TYR A 20 -1.18 -9.23 -1.17
CA TYR A 20 -1.97 -9.90 -2.20
C TYR A 20 -1.50 -9.53 -3.61
N SER A 21 -1.16 -8.26 -3.90
CA SER A 21 -0.59 -7.85 -5.20
C SER A 21 0.76 -8.50 -5.49
N VAL A 22 1.61 -8.61 -4.46
CA VAL A 22 2.93 -9.25 -4.57
C VAL A 22 2.78 -10.73 -4.93
N LYS A 23 1.84 -11.44 -4.30
CA LYS A 23 1.57 -12.86 -4.57
C LYS A 23 0.78 -13.10 -5.86
N HIS A 24 -0.02 -12.13 -6.29
CA HIS A 24 -0.84 -12.18 -7.48
C HIS A 24 -0.53 -10.97 -8.39
N PRO A 25 0.57 -11.03 -9.16
CA PRO A 25 1.06 -9.93 -9.99
C PRO A 25 0.20 -9.69 -11.25
N GLU A 26 -1.10 -9.90 -11.16
CA GLU A 26 -2.03 -9.70 -12.25
C GLU A 26 -2.22 -8.19 -12.51
N PRO A 27 -2.36 -7.77 -13.78
CA PRO A 27 -2.54 -6.37 -14.12
C PRO A 27 -3.84 -5.84 -13.50
N ARG A 28 -3.69 -4.97 -12.50
CA ARG A 28 -4.82 -4.30 -11.86
C ARG A 28 -5.18 -3.05 -12.63
N LEU A 29 -6.47 -2.90 -12.92
CA LEU A 29 -7.03 -1.66 -13.43
C LEU A 29 -7.02 -0.62 -12.31
N CYS A 30 -5.89 0.06 -12.17
CA CYS A 30 -5.73 1.10 -11.18
C CYS A 30 -6.18 2.44 -11.76
N GLY A 31 -7.13 3.08 -11.08
CA GLY A 31 -7.55 4.42 -11.46
C GLY A 31 -6.37 5.38 -11.39
N LYS A 32 -6.27 6.32 -12.33
CA LYS A 32 -5.31 7.43 -12.28
C LYS A 32 -5.63 8.46 -11.18
N ARG A 33 -6.53 8.13 -10.26
CA ARG A 33 -6.86 9.01 -9.12
C ARG A 33 -5.81 8.81 -8.04
N ALA A 34 -5.17 9.90 -7.65
CA ALA A 34 -4.35 9.91 -6.48
C ALA A 34 -5.23 10.12 -5.24
N ARG A 35 -4.98 9.36 -4.16
CA ARG A 35 -5.59 9.58 -2.86
C ARG A 35 -4.58 10.23 -1.93
N ILE A 36 -5.00 11.32 -1.30
CA ILE A 36 -4.23 11.98 -0.25
C ILE A 36 -4.53 11.24 1.06
N GLY A 37 -3.49 10.76 1.74
CA GLY A 37 -3.63 9.97 2.95
C GLY A 37 -2.30 9.41 3.46
N CYS A 38 -2.37 8.42 4.35
CA CYS A 38 -1.19 7.68 4.75
C CYS A 38 -0.83 6.65 3.67
N VAL A 39 0.37 6.77 3.13
CA VAL A 39 0.90 5.91 2.07
C VAL A 39 2.06 5.10 2.63
N CYS A 40 2.17 3.83 2.24
CA CYS A 40 3.34 3.03 2.60
C CYS A 40 4.62 3.69 2.08
N ASP A 41 5.68 3.61 2.88
CA ASP A 41 7.01 4.01 2.44
C ASP A 41 7.51 3.16 1.28
N LYS A 42 8.48 3.68 0.52
CA LYS A 42 9.03 2.98 -0.64
C LYS A 42 9.62 1.64 -0.22
N GLY A 43 9.20 0.57 -0.89
CA GLY A 43 9.62 -0.81 -0.57
C GLY A 43 8.75 -1.49 0.49
N PHE A 44 7.71 -0.82 0.98
CA PHE A 44 6.69 -1.42 1.84
C PHE A 44 5.36 -1.54 1.09
N VAL A 45 4.63 -2.59 1.42
CA VAL A 45 3.33 -2.94 0.84
C VAL A 45 2.30 -3.07 1.95
N LEU A 46 1.04 -2.85 1.61
CA LEU A 46 -0.06 -3.07 2.56
C LEU A 46 -0.15 -4.54 2.95
N LEU A 47 -0.24 -4.81 4.25
CA LEU A 47 -0.46 -6.16 4.75
C LEU A 47 -1.79 -6.74 4.23
N LYS A 48 -2.85 -5.92 4.20
CA LYS A 48 -4.17 -6.31 3.67
C LYS A 48 -4.48 -5.58 2.37
N ASP A 49 -5.01 -6.32 1.40
CA ASP A 49 -5.39 -5.76 0.11
C ASP A 49 -6.44 -4.66 0.24
N LYS A 50 -6.21 -3.52 -0.41
CA LYS A 50 -7.09 -2.33 -0.43
C LYS A 50 -7.38 -1.70 0.95
N ASP A 51 -6.67 -2.12 2.01
CA ASP A 51 -6.82 -1.58 3.34
C ASP A 51 -5.68 -0.61 3.65
N TYR A 52 -5.88 0.68 3.35
CA TYR A 52 -4.91 1.75 3.57
C TYR A 52 -4.60 2.01 5.06
N SER A 53 -5.41 1.45 5.96
CA SER A 53 -5.20 1.53 7.40
C SER A 53 -4.31 0.41 7.91
N SER A 54 -4.24 -0.72 7.21
CA SER A 54 -3.42 -1.89 7.55
C SER A 54 -1.93 -1.55 7.57
N ASP A 55 -1.16 -2.26 8.40
CA ASP A 55 0.27 -2.01 8.51
C ASP A 55 0.99 -2.19 7.17
N CYS A 56 2.06 -1.42 7.00
CA CYS A 56 2.94 -1.53 5.85
C CYS A 56 4.13 -2.41 6.24
N VAL A 57 4.27 -3.53 5.54
CA VAL A 57 5.32 -4.54 5.75
C VAL A 57 6.17 -4.65 4.51
N LYS A 58 7.36 -5.26 4.60
CA LYS A 58 8.12 -5.57 3.40
C LYS A 58 7.42 -6.69 2.62
N PRO A 59 7.55 -6.74 1.29
CA PRO A 59 7.04 -7.86 0.48
C PRO A 59 7.49 -9.24 0.97
N GLU A 60 8.71 -9.30 1.52
CA GLU A 60 9.33 -10.52 2.07
C GLU A 60 8.69 -10.97 3.39
N ASP A 61 8.09 -10.05 4.14
CA ASP A 61 7.41 -10.30 5.43
C ASP A 61 5.92 -10.64 5.25
N CYS A 62 5.45 -10.75 4.01
CA CYS A 62 4.06 -11.06 3.72
C CYS A 62 3.72 -12.52 4.11
N PRO A 63 2.63 -12.76 4.87
CA PRO A 63 2.18 -14.10 5.24
C PRO A 63 1.69 -14.85 4.01
#